data_AF-A0A5N6IZV4-F1
#
_entry.id   AF-A0A5N6IZV4-F1
#
_cell.length_a   1.000
_cell.length_b   1.000
_cell.length_c   1.000
_cell.angle_alpha   90.00
_cell.angle_beta   90.00
_cell.angle_gamma   90.00
#
_symmetry.space_group_name_H-M   'P 1'
#
loop_
_entity.id
_entity.type
_entity.pdbx_description
1 polymer ?
#
loop_
_entity_poly.entity_id
_entity_poly.type
_entity_poly.pdbx_seq_one_letter_code
_entity_poly.pdbx_strand_id
1 'polypeptide(L)'
;MNRRQNTKQKAREYPSNQDEIQTLQAIAKSLLILDSLALKTLKYKGDAEDAEKFEKLTKDYVDRIENDPLRNLRFTLRVSRFVRDLRLSDLLDLISRPVRTTYYWDTIYLRVNACYEAKDEEDSGYFTDDPPQMRRMEEVQKLDWHVRDADDKSYAGEKILQLKAMLGKLDGALAIACEYLGDEHKPLANWDTTDQQ
;
A
#
# COMPACT_ATOMS: atom_id res chain seq x y z
N MET A 1 5.76 -3.99 36.48
CA MET A 1 4.83 -2.87 36.23
C MET A 1 5.59 -1.74 35.54
N ASN A 2 5.57 -1.61 34.20
CA ASN A 2 6.24 -0.48 33.51
C ASN A 2 5.64 -0.10 32.13
N ARG A 3 4.68 -0.87 31.59
CA ARG A 3 4.05 -0.55 30.29
C ARG A 3 3.09 0.65 30.32
N ARG A 4 2.44 0.92 31.47
CA ARG A 4 1.42 1.98 31.60
C ARG A 4 2.00 3.39 31.76
N GLN A 5 3.27 3.52 32.18
CA GLN A 5 3.91 4.83 32.31
C GLN A 5 4.46 5.31 30.97
N ASN A 6 4.98 4.40 30.13
CA ASN A 6 5.54 4.74 28.83
C ASN A 6 4.47 5.23 27.81
N THR A 7 3.25 4.70 27.87
CA THR A 7 2.13 5.19 27.04
C THR A 7 1.60 6.55 27.48
N LYS A 8 1.64 6.85 28.79
CA LYS A 8 1.22 8.16 29.32
C LYS A 8 2.25 9.27 29.08
N GLN A 9 3.53 8.94 28.96
CA GLN A 9 4.57 9.90 28.56
C GLN A 9 4.49 10.21 27.06
N LYS A 10 4.34 9.21 26.18
CA LYS A 10 4.12 9.44 24.74
C LYS A 10 2.89 10.31 24.44
N ALA A 11 1.80 10.14 25.20
CA ALA A 11 0.58 10.93 25.03
C ALA A 11 0.68 12.37 25.59
N ARG A 12 1.68 12.67 26.44
CA ARG A 12 1.85 14.00 27.05
C ARG A 12 2.76 14.93 26.25
N GLU A 13 3.58 14.40 25.34
CA GLU A 13 4.48 15.23 24.53
C GLU A 13 3.82 15.76 23.25
N TYR A 14 2.74 15.15 22.73
CA TYR A 14 2.08 15.59 21.48
C TYR A 14 0.56 15.30 21.42
N PRO A 15 -0.29 15.98 22.21
CA PRO A 15 -1.75 15.79 22.10
C PRO A 15 -2.32 16.30 20.75
N SER A 16 -1.65 17.23 20.07
CA SER A 16 -2.12 17.85 18.82
C SER A 16 -1.84 17.05 17.55
N ASN A 17 -0.94 16.05 17.59
CA ASN A 17 -0.52 15.31 16.38
C ASN A 17 -1.00 13.86 16.38
N GLN A 18 -1.85 13.46 17.34
CA GLN A 18 -2.27 12.07 17.44
C GLN A 18 -3.16 11.64 16.27
N ASP A 19 -3.98 12.55 15.75
CA ASP A 19 -4.82 12.30 14.56
C ASP A 19 -3.97 12.25 13.29
N GLU A 20 -3.02 13.18 13.14
CA GLU A 20 -2.02 13.14 12.06
C GLU A 20 -1.26 11.81 12.07
N ILE A 21 -0.73 11.39 13.22
CA ILE A 21 0.00 10.13 13.34
C ILE A 21 -0.89 8.95 12.95
N GLN A 22 -2.16 8.94 13.33
CA GLN A 22 -3.09 7.85 12.95
C GLN A 22 -3.34 7.81 11.44
N THR A 23 -3.55 8.97 10.80
CA THR A 23 -3.72 9.05 9.35
C THR A 23 -2.44 8.60 8.63
N LEU A 24 -1.27 9.05 9.06
CA LEU A 24 0.02 8.63 8.49
C LEU A 24 0.30 7.13 8.71
N GLN A 25 -0.09 6.58 9.86
CA GLN A 25 -0.05 5.14 10.10
C GLN A 25 -0.97 4.36 9.14
N ALA A 26 -2.15 4.90 8.85
CA ALA A 26 -3.05 4.26 7.91
C ALA A 26 -2.50 4.25 6.47
N ILE A 27 -1.93 5.38 6.01
CA ILE A 27 -1.22 5.47 4.73
C ILE A 27 -0.06 4.46 4.69
N ALA A 28 0.79 4.46 5.72
CA ALA A 28 1.95 3.57 5.78
C ALA A 28 1.55 2.08 5.76
N LYS A 29 0.46 1.73 6.43
CA LYS A 29 -0.09 0.38 6.40
C LYS A 29 -0.49 -0.03 4.99
N SER A 30 -1.22 0.82 4.27
CA SER A 30 -1.64 0.51 2.90
C SER A 30 -0.45 0.36 1.96
N LEU A 31 0.55 1.25 2.07
CA LEU A 31 1.79 1.12 1.30
C LEU A 31 2.52 -0.19 1.57
N LEU A 32 2.66 -0.63 2.83
CA LEU A 32 3.35 -1.88 3.14
C LEU A 32 2.60 -3.14 2.67
N ILE A 33 1.26 -3.07 2.65
CA ILE A 33 0.45 -4.15 2.08
C ILE A 33 0.64 -4.20 0.55
N LEU A 34 0.65 -3.04 -0.11
CA LEU A 34 0.94 -2.92 -1.55
C LEU A 34 2.38 -3.34 -1.89
N ASP A 35 3.37 -3.01 -1.06
CA ASP A 35 4.77 -3.48 -1.22
C ASP A 35 4.82 -5.02 -1.18
N SER A 36 4.23 -5.65 -0.16
CA SER A 36 4.20 -7.12 -0.08
C SER A 36 3.47 -7.74 -1.26
N LEU A 37 2.41 -7.09 -1.72
CA LEU A 37 1.63 -7.52 -2.87
C LEU A 37 2.45 -7.49 -4.16
N ALA A 38 3.09 -6.37 -4.43
CA ALA A 38 3.89 -6.16 -5.62
C ALA A 38 5.06 -7.14 -5.64
N LEU A 39 5.78 -7.28 -4.52
CA LEU A 39 6.88 -8.23 -4.42
C LEU A 39 6.46 -9.67 -4.72
N LYS A 40 5.34 -10.14 -4.16
CA LYS A 40 4.81 -11.48 -4.45
C LYS A 40 4.41 -11.67 -5.90
N THR A 41 3.84 -10.63 -6.50
CA THR A 41 3.37 -10.68 -7.89
C THR A 41 4.56 -10.71 -8.85
N LEU A 42 5.56 -9.84 -8.63
CA LEU A 42 6.79 -9.81 -9.41
C LEU A 42 7.54 -11.14 -9.31
N LYS A 43 7.67 -11.73 -8.11
CA LYS A 43 8.31 -13.05 -7.92
C LYS A 43 7.59 -14.21 -8.62
N TYR A 44 6.29 -14.08 -8.87
CA TYR A 44 5.48 -15.17 -9.43
C TYR A 44 5.22 -15.04 -10.94
N LYS A 45 5.07 -13.80 -11.43
CA LYS A 45 4.67 -13.49 -12.82
C LYS A 45 5.53 -12.43 -13.50
N GLY A 46 6.37 -11.71 -12.74
CA GLY A 46 7.21 -10.65 -13.28
C GLY A 46 8.63 -11.12 -13.61
N ASP A 47 9.45 -10.17 -14.02
CA ASP A 47 10.88 -10.38 -14.27
C ASP A 47 11.67 -10.54 -12.96
N ALA A 48 12.67 -11.43 -12.97
CA ALA A 48 13.47 -11.72 -11.78
C ALA A 48 14.33 -10.53 -11.33
N GLU A 49 14.85 -9.74 -12.28
CA GLU A 49 15.63 -8.54 -12.01
C GLU A 49 14.76 -7.47 -11.34
N ASP A 50 13.55 -7.27 -11.82
CA ASP A 50 12.60 -6.31 -11.25
C ASP A 50 12.12 -6.75 -9.86
N ALA A 51 11.87 -8.05 -9.67
CA ALA A 51 11.59 -8.60 -8.36
C ALA A 51 12.75 -8.38 -7.37
N GLU A 52 14.00 -8.58 -7.79
CA GLU A 52 15.18 -8.37 -6.95
C GLU A 52 15.40 -6.88 -6.61
N LYS A 53 15.24 -5.99 -7.61
CA LYS A 53 15.30 -4.53 -7.39
C LYS A 53 14.25 -4.09 -6.38
N PHE A 54 13.01 -4.56 -6.54
CA PHE A 54 11.92 -4.18 -5.64
C PHE A 54 12.07 -4.78 -4.23
N GLU A 55 12.59 -6.00 -4.13
CA GLU A 55 12.95 -6.62 -2.85
C GLU A 55 13.96 -5.77 -2.09
N LYS A 56 15.04 -5.33 -2.75
CA LYS A 56 16.06 -4.45 -2.13
C LYS A 56 15.47 -3.14 -1.61
N LEU A 57 14.50 -2.56 -2.31
CA LEU A 57 13.85 -1.30 -1.92
C LEU A 57 12.93 -1.44 -0.71
N THR A 58 12.31 -2.61 -0.53
CA THR A 58 11.30 -2.87 0.50
C THR A 58 11.83 -3.71 1.67
N LYS A 59 13.04 -4.23 1.54
CA LYS A 59 13.69 -5.23 2.41
C LYS A 59 13.56 -4.91 3.89
N ASP A 60 14.00 -3.73 4.33
CA ASP A 60 14.08 -3.41 5.75
C ASP A 60 12.73 -3.49 6.47
N TYR A 61 11.65 -3.10 5.78
CA TYR A 61 10.30 -3.16 6.36
C TYR A 61 9.69 -4.55 6.20
N VAL A 62 9.78 -5.14 5.01
CA VAL A 62 9.21 -6.45 4.71
C VAL A 62 9.85 -7.53 5.60
N ASP A 63 11.17 -7.56 5.71
CA ASP A 63 11.89 -8.52 6.55
C ASP A 63 11.46 -8.41 8.02
N ARG A 64 11.28 -7.19 8.54
CA ARG A 64 10.85 -6.99 9.93
C ARG A 64 9.42 -7.49 10.16
N ILE A 65 8.53 -7.29 9.20
CA ILE A 65 7.13 -7.76 9.29
C ILE A 65 7.06 -9.28 9.12
N GLU A 66 7.82 -9.86 8.20
CA GLU A 66 7.89 -11.29 7.95
C GLU A 66 8.51 -12.05 9.13
N ASN A 67 9.52 -11.46 9.78
CA ASN A 67 10.16 -12.03 10.95
C ASN A 67 9.47 -11.66 12.28
N ASP A 68 8.28 -11.04 12.27
CA ASP A 68 7.51 -10.74 13.48
C ASP A 68 7.34 -12.02 14.34
N PRO A 69 7.62 -11.98 15.66
CA PRO A 69 7.49 -13.14 16.54
C PRO A 69 6.12 -13.82 16.53
N LEU A 70 5.07 -13.09 16.13
CA LEU A 70 3.70 -13.57 16.01
C LEU A 70 3.35 -13.93 14.56
N ARG A 71 4.20 -14.76 13.91
CA ARG A 71 4.02 -15.18 12.49
C ARG A 71 2.66 -15.79 12.19
N ASN A 72 2.02 -16.41 13.20
CA ASN A 72 0.68 -17.00 13.10
C ASN A 72 -0.43 -15.95 12.91
N LEU A 73 -0.17 -14.67 13.20
CA LEU A 73 -1.11 -13.60 12.90
C LEU A 73 -1.14 -13.31 11.40
N ARG A 74 -2.34 -12.96 10.92
CA ARG A 74 -2.55 -12.45 9.55
C ARG A 74 -1.57 -11.32 9.25
N PHE A 75 -1.02 -11.32 8.04
CA PHE A 75 0.00 -10.35 7.62
C PHE A 75 -0.43 -8.90 7.87
N THR A 76 -1.68 -8.54 7.55
CA THR A 76 -2.23 -7.20 7.77
C THR A 76 -2.25 -6.76 9.24
N LEU A 77 -2.41 -7.70 10.18
CA LEU A 77 -2.31 -7.42 11.62
C LEU A 77 -0.86 -7.20 12.04
N ARG A 78 0.09 -7.95 11.48
CA ARG A 78 1.53 -7.74 11.70
C ARG A 78 1.97 -6.38 11.18
N VAL A 79 1.55 -5.99 9.96
CA VAL A 79 1.76 -4.63 9.43
C VAL A 79 1.20 -3.58 10.39
N SER A 80 -0.04 -3.76 10.86
CA SER A 80 -0.68 -2.80 11.77
C SER A 80 0.09 -2.63 13.08
N ARG A 81 0.65 -3.72 13.62
CA ARG A 81 1.51 -3.67 14.82
C ARG A 81 2.82 -2.96 14.53
N PHE A 82 3.49 -3.35 13.44
CA PHE A 82 4.74 -2.77 12.99
C PHE A 82 4.64 -1.24 12.86
N VAL A 83 3.61 -0.78 12.16
CA VAL A 83 3.38 0.65 11.89
C VAL A 83 3.06 1.44 13.16
N ARG A 84 2.37 0.84 14.14
CA ARG A 84 2.09 1.48 15.44
C ARG A 84 3.36 1.75 16.26
N ASP A 85 4.41 0.98 16.02
CA ASP A 85 5.69 1.12 16.72
C ASP A 85 6.64 2.12 16.02
N LEU A 86 6.32 2.59 14.82
CA LEU A 86 7.11 3.59 14.09
C LEU A 86 7.01 4.97 14.73
N ARG A 87 8.11 5.71 14.69
CA ARG A 87 8.11 7.15 15.02
C ARG A 87 7.60 7.95 13.83
N LEU A 88 7.18 9.19 14.08
CA LEU A 88 6.73 10.10 13.03
C LEU A 88 7.75 10.25 11.89
N SER A 89 9.04 10.39 12.21
CA SER A 89 10.11 10.46 11.20
C SER A 89 10.15 9.23 10.30
N ASP A 90 9.95 8.03 10.88
CA ASP A 90 10.01 6.77 10.15
C ASP A 90 8.75 6.57 9.29
N LEU A 91 7.59 7.07 9.74
CA LEU A 91 6.35 7.13 8.95
C LEU A 91 6.53 8.06 7.75
N LEU A 92 7.05 9.27 7.99
CA LEU A 92 7.30 10.27 6.96
C LEU A 92 8.31 9.76 5.91
N ASP A 93 9.37 9.06 6.33
CA ASP A 93 10.31 8.43 5.38
C ASP A 93 9.63 7.35 4.53
N LEU A 94 8.83 6.50 5.16
CA LEU A 94 8.13 5.43 4.47
C LEU A 94 7.19 5.98 3.39
N ILE A 95 6.41 7.02 3.68
CA ILE A 95 5.43 7.55 2.72
C ILE A 95 6.07 8.35 1.57
N SER A 96 7.29 8.85 1.71
CA SER A 96 7.95 9.68 0.69
C SER A 96 8.73 8.91 -0.37
N ARG A 97 8.43 7.63 -0.60
CA ARG A 97 9.18 6.80 -1.54
C ARG A 97 8.45 6.71 -2.89
N PRO A 98 8.79 7.55 -3.89
CA PRO A 98 8.09 7.62 -5.18
C PRO A 98 8.31 6.39 -6.07
N VAL A 99 9.40 5.65 -5.86
CA VAL A 99 9.85 4.52 -6.69
C VAL A 99 8.83 3.38 -6.75
N ARG A 100 7.92 3.29 -5.78
CA ARG A 100 6.90 2.24 -5.70
C ARG A 100 5.87 2.29 -6.82
N THR A 101 5.66 3.46 -7.42
CA THR A 101 4.60 3.70 -8.41
C THR A 101 4.67 2.74 -9.59
N THR A 102 5.85 2.57 -10.20
CA THR A 102 6.04 1.69 -11.36
C THR A 102 5.75 0.24 -11.01
N TYR A 103 6.30 -0.25 -9.90
CA TYR A 103 6.08 -1.64 -9.47
C TYR A 103 4.61 -1.93 -9.11
N TYR A 104 3.89 -0.94 -8.56
CA TYR A 104 2.45 -1.08 -8.30
C TYR A 104 1.64 -1.13 -9.60
N TRP A 105 2.01 -0.30 -10.58
CA TRP A 105 1.42 -0.32 -11.91
C TRP A 105 1.66 -1.68 -12.58
N ASP A 106 2.91 -2.15 -12.65
CA ASP A 106 3.27 -3.45 -13.23
C ASP A 106 2.52 -4.60 -12.55
N THR A 107 2.39 -4.52 -11.23
CA THR A 107 1.65 -5.51 -10.44
C THR A 107 0.19 -5.60 -10.84
N ILE A 108 -0.48 -4.48 -11.12
CA ILE A 108 -1.87 -4.47 -11.59
C ILE A 108 -1.94 -5.16 -12.96
N TYR A 109 -1.07 -4.79 -13.89
CA TYR A 109 -1.05 -5.37 -15.25
C TYR A 109 -0.74 -6.87 -15.25
N LEU A 110 0.29 -7.30 -14.53
CA LEU A 110 0.67 -8.72 -14.43
C LEU A 110 -0.47 -9.57 -13.86
N ARG A 111 -1.25 -9.02 -12.92
CA ARG A 111 -2.42 -9.69 -12.36
C ARG A 111 -3.56 -9.79 -13.36
N VAL A 112 -3.85 -8.70 -14.08
CA VAL A 112 -4.84 -8.71 -15.15
C VAL A 112 -4.45 -9.74 -16.21
N ASN A 113 -3.20 -9.75 -16.66
CA ASN A 113 -2.70 -10.70 -17.65
C ASN A 113 -2.78 -12.16 -17.17
N ALA A 114 -2.36 -12.42 -15.92
CA ALA A 114 -2.48 -13.77 -15.34
C ALA A 114 -3.94 -14.27 -15.29
N CYS A 115 -4.90 -13.36 -15.10
CA CYS A 115 -6.32 -13.70 -15.17
C CYS A 115 -6.80 -13.94 -16.61
N TYR A 116 -6.21 -13.30 -17.63
CA TYR A 116 -6.51 -13.59 -19.03
C TYR A 116 -6.02 -15.00 -19.39
N GLU A 117 -4.76 -15.31 -19.09
CA GLU A 117 -4.16 -16.64 -19.31
C GLU A 117 -5.00 -17.76 -18.69
N ALA A 118 -5.48 -17.57 -17.46
CA ALA A 118 -6.29 -18.55 -16.75
C ALA A 118 -7.73 -18.72 -17.29
N LYS A 119 -8.27 -17.75 -18.03
CA LYS A 119 -9.59 -17.88 -18.68
C LYS A 119 -9.50 -18.63 -20.01
N ASP A 120 -8.39 -18.49 -20.71
CA ASP A 120 -8.15 -19.15 -22.00
C ASP A 120 -7.75 -20.63 -21.83
N GLU A 121 -7.11 -20.97 -20.71
CA GLU A 121 -6.86 -22.35 -20.29
C GLU A 121 -8.09 -22.93 -19.57
N GLU A 122 -9.10 -23.33 -20.33
CA GLU A 122 -10.40 -23.88 -19.88
C GLU A 122 -10.30 -25.25 -19.13
N ASP A 123 -9.18 -25.53 -18.46
CA ASP A 123 -8.98 -26.73 -17.63
C ASP A 123 -7.77 -26.57 -16.69
N SER A 124 -7.86 -25.75 -15.64
CA SER A 124 -6.89 -25.84 -14.54
C SER A 124 -7.54 -25.61 -13.17
N GLY A 125 -7.84 -26.73 -12.50
CA GLY A 125 -8.16 -26.78 -11.08
C GLY A 125 -6.99 -26.40 -10.15
N TYR A 126 -6.23 -25.35 -10.48
CA TYR A 126 -5.03 -24.91 -9.75
C TYR A 126 -5.22 -23.62 -8.94
N PHE A 127 -6.42 -23.02 -8.92
CA PHE A 127 -6.73 -21.88 -8.03
C PHE A 127 -7.38 -22.33 -6.70
N THR A 128 -6.65 -23.13 -5.91
CA THR A 128 -6.84 -23.26 -4.46
C THR A 128 -5.60 -22.60 -3.83
N ASP A 129 -5.60 -21.39 -3.27
CA ASP A 129 -6.58 -20.71 -2.42
C ASP A 129 -6.87 -19.26 -2.88
N ASP A 130 -8.16 -18.91 -2.87
CA ASP A 130 -8.82 -17.66 -3.28
C ASP A 130 -8.80 -17.37 -4.81
N PRO A 131 -9.97 -17.30 -5.48
CA PRO A 131 -10.04 -16.66 -6.80
C PRO A 131 -9.55 -15.21 -6.60
N PRO A 132 -8.51 -14.75 -7.32
CA PRO A 132 -7.82 -13.50 -7.01
C PRO A 132 -8.59 -12.28 -7.55
N GLN A 133 -9.90 -12.21 -7.33
CA GLN A 133 -10.69 -11.04 -7.68
C GLN A 133 -10.44 -9.94 -6.64
N MET A 134 -9.75 -8.88 -7.08
CA MET A 134 -9.85 -7.48 -6.65
C MET A 134 -9.77 -7.05 -5.19
N ARG A 135 -9.80 -7.92 -4.15
CA ARG A 135 -9.65 -7.50 -2.74
C ARG A 135 -8.39 -6.67 -2.46
N ARG A 136 -7.48 -6.61 -3.42
CA ARG A 136 -6.21 -5.90 -3.36
C ARG A 136 -6.21 -4.55 -4.10
N MET A 137 -7.15 -4.31 -5.02
CA MET A 137 -7.45 -2.94 -5.50
C MET A 137 -8.11 -2.11 -4.40
N GLU A 138 -8.84 -2.76 -3.48
CA GLU A 138 -9.33 -2.11 -2.27
C GLU A 138 -8.23 -1.41 -1.48
N GLU A 139 -6.99 -1.91 -1.52
CA GLU A 139 -5.89 -1.29 -0.77
C GLU A 139 -5.40 0.01 -1.44
N VAL A 140 -5.49 0.11 -2.76
CA VAL A 140 -5.24 1.38 -3.48
C VAL A 140 -6.37 2.37 -3.19
N GLN A 141 -7.63 1.91 -3.14
CA GLN A 141 -8.76 2.76 -2.75
C GLN A 141 -8.68 3.23 -1.28
N LYS A 142 -8.25 2.36 -0.36
CA LYS A 142 -7.98 2.75 1.04
C LYS A 142 -6.86 3.78 1.11
N LEU A 143 -5.78 3.58 0.35
CA LEU A 143 -4.69 4.53 0.26
C LEU A 143 -5.19 5.90 -0.23
N ASP A 144 -5.99 5.93 -1.29
CA ASP A 144 -6.60 7.16 -1.80
C ASP A 144 -7.46 7.86 -0.75
N TRP A 145 -8.32 7.14 -0.03
CA TRP A 145 -9.12 7.70 1.05
C TRP A 145 -8.25 8.32 2.16
N HIS A 146 -7.21 7.62 2.60
CA HIS A 146 -6.30 8.14 3.64
C HIS A 146 -5.46 9.33 3.15
N VAL A 147 -5.10 9.38 1.88
CA VAL A 147 -4.36 10.49 1.27
C VAL A 147 -5.26 11.73 1.16
N ARG A 148 -6.54 11.58 0.78
CA ARG A 148 -7.52 12.68 0.81
C ARG A 148 -7.69 13.23 2.23
N ASP A 149 -7.88 12.36 3.21
CA ASP A 149 -8.03 12.77 4.61
C ASP A 149 -6.81 13.55 5.14
N ALA A 150 -5.61 13.17 4.71
CA ALA A 150 -4.37 13.87 5.04
C ALA A 150 -4.26 15.22 4.33
N ASP A 151 -4.66 15.30 3.05
CA ASP A 151 -4.66 16.51 2.23
C ASP A 151 -5.62 17.56 2.79
N ASP A 152 -6.87 17.15 3.08
CA ASP A 152 -7.93 17.99 3.68
C ASP A 152 -7.48 18.64 5.01
N LYS A 153 -6.60 17.94 5.75
CA LYS A 153 -6.07 18.38 7.05
C LYS A 153 -4.67 18.99 6.95
N SER A 154 -4.12 19.12 5.75
CA SER A 154 -2.78 19.65 5.47
C SER A 154 -1.65 18.90 6.22
N TYR A 155 -1.79 17.59 6.39
CA TYR A 155 -0.79 16.74 7.04
C TYR A 155 0.36 16.41 6.09
N ALA A 156 1.58 16.29 6.63
CA ALA A 156 2.78 15.86 5.92
C ALA A 156 3.17 16.59 4.60
N GLY A 157 2.48 17.69 4.24
CA GLY A 157 2.84 18.63 3.18
C GLY A 157 3.18 17.97 1.84
N GLU A 158 4.40 18.25 1.34
CA GLU A 158 4.89 17.76 0.05
C GLU A 158 4.78 16.24 -0.13
N LYS A 159 4.86 15.47 0.96
CA LYS A 159 4.75 14.00 0.88
C LYS A 159 3.36 13.54 0.45
N ILE A 160 2.31 14.26 0.86
CA ILE A 160 0.94 13.98 0.40
C ILE A 160 0.79 14.34 -1.07
N LEU A 161 1.38 15.45 -1.53
CA LEU A 161 1.39 15.80 -2.96
C LEU A 161 2.07 14.73 -3.83
N GLN A 162 3.18 14.16 -3.35
CA GLN A 162 3.85 13.04 -4.04
C GLN A 162 2.97 11.79 -4.11
N LEU A 163 2.23 11.48 -3.04
CA LEU A 163 1.28 10.35 -3.03
C LEU A 163 0.08 10.60 -3.95
N LYS A 164 -0.45 11.82 -4.02
CA LYS A 164 -1.50 12.22 -4.97
C LYS A 164 -1.05 11.98 -6.41
N ALA A 165 0.15 12.42 -6.77
CA ALA A 165 0.72 12.20 -8.09
C ALA A 165 0.94 10.70 -8.42
N MET A 166 1.36 9.90 -7.43
CA MET A 166 1.44 8.45 -7.58
C MET A 166 0.06 7.83 -7.82
N LEU A 167 -0.95 8.21 -7.04
CA LEU A 167 -2.31 7.70 -7.18
C LEU A 167 -2.91 8.05 -8.53
N GLY A 168 -2.71 9.28 -9.03
CA GLY A 168 -3.14 9.67 -10.37
C GLY A 168 -2.57 8.75 -11.47
N LYS A 169 -1.31 8.33 -11.35
CA LYS A 169 -0.69 7.38 -12.29
C LYS A 169 -1.25 5.96 -12.18
N LEU A 170 -1.72 5.56 -10.99
CA LEU A 170 -2.31 4.24 -10.77
C LEU A 170 -3.77 4.16 -11.22
N ASP A 171 -4.48 5.28 -11.29
CA ASP A 171 -5.90 5.29 -11.66
C ASP A 171 -6.13 4.70 -13.05
N GLY A 172 -5.30 5.05 -14.04
CA GLY A 172 -5.38 4.48 -15.38
C GLY A 172 -5.19 2.96 -15.41
N ALA A 173 -4.30 2.42 -14.55
CA ALA A 173 -4.13 0.97 -14.44
C ALA A 173 -5.34 0.30 -13.76
N LEU A 174 -5.95 0.96 -12.78
CA LEU A 174 -7.17 0.48 -12.13
C LEU A 174 -8.36 0.48 -13.10
N ALA A 175 -8.49 1.52 -13.92
CA ALA A 175 -9.55 1.61 -14.93
C ALA A 175 -9.54 0.40 -15.88
N ILE A 176 -8.37 0.09 -16.44
CA ILE A 176 -8.17 -1.07 -17.32
C ILE A 176 -8.51 -2.38 -16.60
N ALA A 177 -8.10 -2.49 -15.34
CA ALA A 177 -8.32 -3.70 -14.58
C ALA A 177 -9.80 -3.89 -14.17
N CYS A 178 -10.54 -2.80 -13.90
CA CYS A 178 -11.98 -2.79 -13.70
C CYS A 178 -12.74 -3.17 -14.98
N GLU A 179 -12.40 -2.54 -16.11
CA GLU A 179 -12.97 -2.86 -17.42
C GLU A 179 -12.85 -4.35 -17.73
N TYR A 180 -11.65 -4.92 -17.55
CA TYR A 180 -11.41 -6.34 -17.79
C TYR A 180 -12.29 -7.27 -16.95
N LEU A 181 -12.53 -6.89 -15.70
CA LEU A 181 -13.28 -7.71 -14.77
C LEU A 181 -14.80 -7.50 -14.87
N GLY A 182 -15.24 -6.56 -15.71
CA GLY A 182 -16.65 -6.17 -15.83
C GLY A 182 -17.15 -5.40 -14.61
N ASP A 183 -16.23 -4.83 -13.82
CA ASP A 183 -16.52 -4.06 -12.62
C ASP A 183 -16.59 -2.56 -12.95
N GLU A 184 -17.40 -1.83 -12.20
CA GLU A 184 -17.45 -0.37 -12.28
C GLU A 184 -16.13 0.22 -11.77
N HIS A 185 -15.40 0.93 -12.64
CA HIS A 185 -14.24 1.72 -12.22
C HIS A 185 -14.73 2.88 -11.36
N LYS A 186 -14.19 2.95 -10.14
CA LYS A 186 -14.34 4.11 -9.25
C LYS A 186 -13.04 4.91 -9.32
N PRO A 187 -13.03 6.06 -10.01
CA PRO A 187 -11.84 6.86 -10.14
C PRO A 187 -11.26 7.22 -8.77
N LEU A 188 -9.94 7.09 -8.67
CA LEU A 188 -9.20 7.81 -7.63
C LEU A 188 -9.46 9.31 -7.84
N ALA A 189 -9.26 10.14 -6.81
CA ALA A 189 -9.59 11.57 -6.94
C ALA A 189 -8.88 12.14 -8.17
N ASN A 190 -9.50 13.10 -8.86
CA ASN A 190 -8.82 13.84 -9.93
C ASN A 190 -7.68 14.63 -9.29
N TRP A 191 -6.54 13.98 -9.13
CA TRP A 191 -5.31 14.55 -8.62
C TRP A 191 -4.61 15.42 -9.68
N ASP A 192 -5.14 15.41 -10.92
CA ASP A 192 -4.85 16.38 -11.98
C ASP A 192 -5.55 17.72 -11.73
N THR A 193 -5.20 18.38 -10.64
CA THR A 193 -5.22 19.84 -10.61
C THR A 193 -4.01 20.31 -9.84
N THR A 194 -3.16 20.97 -10.59
CA THR A 194 -2.25 22.00 -10.11
C THR A 194 -3.07 22.99 -9.28
N ASP A 195 -3.10 22.81 -7.96
CA ASP A 195 -3.35 23.93 -7.06
C ASP A 195 -2.08 24.79 -7.06
N GLN A 196 -1.88 25.50 -8.18
CA GLN A 196 -1.11 26.73 -8.18
C GLN A 196 -2.00 27.81 -7.54
N GLN A 197 -1.94 27.94 -6.21
CA GLN A 197 -2.15 29.22 -5.54
C GLN A 197 -1.20 29.36 -4.36
#